data_AF-E6N6Q8-F1
#
_entry.id   AF-E6N6Q8-F1
#
_cell.length_a   1.000
_cell.length_b   1.000
_cell.length_c   1.000
_cell.angle_alpha   90.00
_cell.angle_beta   90.00
_cell.angle_gamma   90.00
#
_symmetry.space_group_name_H-M   'P 1'
#
loop_
_entity.id
_entity.type
_entity.pdbx_description
1 polymer ?
#
loop_
_entity_poly.entity_id
_entity_poly.type
_entity_poly.pdbx_seq_one_letter_code
_entity_poly.pdbx_strand_id
1 'polypeptide(L)'
;MALAVGGPLVTAGTIAIVIALKRISEAIKQPKVYRFAFYSVAATVAGVAAAVLLMLAWPPAYASMLGNPDPYVYAFTFPWYYLLGTIAVAVTSTIFAIISALFLKKSLDIVGDRLSIKTFKTSGLLLVLGAVLAIVIVGIYISIAGYIVLATAFYTIRGESEWP
;
A
#
# COMPACT_ATOMS: atom_id res chain seq x y z
N MET A 1 -5.57 15.56 -7.85
CA MET A 1 -6.57 15.46 -6.76
C MET A 1 -6.86 14.01 -6.33
N ALA A 2 -6.98 13.04 -7.25
CA ALA A 2 -7.19 11.62 -6.91
C ALA A 2 -6.09 10.97 -6.03
N LEU A 3 -4.83 11.39 -6.18
CA LEU A 3 -3.72 10.92 -5.34
C LEU A 3 -3.76 11.47 -3.89
N ALA A 4 -4.38 12.62 -3.66
CA ALA A 4 -4.44 13.26 -2.34
C ALA A 4 -5.48 12.60 -1.40
N VAL A 5 -6.54 12.03 -1.96
CA VAL A 5 -7.58 11.33 -1.19
C VAL A 5 -7.26 9.84 -1.01
N GLY A 6 -6.50 9.24 -1.93
CA GLY A 6 -6.13 7.82 -1.87
C GLY A 6 -5.15 7.47 -0.73
N GLY A 7 -4.18 8.34 -0.45
CA GLY A 7 -3.12 8.07 0.55
C GLY A 7 -3.65 7.78 1.96
N PRO A 8 -4.47 8.66 2.55
CA PRO A 8 -5.04 8.43 3.88
C PRO A 8 -5.95 7.20 3.95
N LEU A 9 -6.76 6.96 2.92
CA LEU A 9 -7.69 5.83 2.86
C LEU A 9 -6.97 4.48 2.80
N VAL A 10 -5.94 4.37 1.95
CA VAL A 10 -5.12 3.15 1.83
C VAL A 10 -4.36 2.88 3.14
N THR A 11 -3.90 3.94 3.80
CA THR A 11 -3.22 3.83 5.10
C THR A 11 -4.18 3.31 6.17
N ALA A 12 -5.39 3.89 6.28
CA ALA A 12 -6.41 3.44 7.22
C ALA A 12 -6.81 1.97 6.99
N GLY A 13 -7.01 1.56 5.73
CA GLY A 13 -7.30 0.18 5.38
C GLY A 13 -6.18 -0.78 5.77
N THR A 14 -4.92 -0.39 5.53
CA THR A 14 -3.75 -1.21 5.94
C THR A 14 -3.66 -1.33 7.46
N ILE A 15 -3.92 -0.24 8.21
CA ILE A 15 -3.95 -0.27 9.68
C ILE A 15 -5.01 -1.25 10.19
N ALA A 16 -6.21 -1.25 9.60
CA ALA A 16 -7.26 -2.20 9.98
C ALA A 16 -6.80 -3.67 9.80
N ILE A 17 -6.11 -3.97 8.70
CA ILE A 17 -5.53 -5.29 8.46
C ILE A 17 -4.48 -5.65 9.51
N VAL A 18 -3.58 -4.72 9.87
CA VAL A 18 -2.57 -4.96 10.90
C VAL A 18 -3.20 -5.21 12.27
N ILE A 19 -4.27 -4.49 12.62
CA ILE A 19 -5.01 -4.71 13.86
C ILE A 19 -5.63 -6.13 13.87
N ALA A 20 -6.19 -6.57 12.75
CA ALA A 20 -6.70 -7.94 12.62
C ALA A 20 -5.58 -8.98 12.78
N LEU A 21 -4.44 -8.76 12.12
CA LEU A 21 -3.26 -9.65 12.21
C LEU A 21 -2.64 -9.65 13.61
N LYS A 22 -2.76 -8.56 14.38
CA LYS A 22 -2.36 -8.51 15.79
C LYS A 22 -3.16 -9.52 16.62
N ARG A 23 -4.49 -9.53 16.49
CA ARG A 23 -5.36 -10.48 17.22
C ARG A 23 -5.03 -11.93 16.86
N ILE A 24 -4.81 -12.20 15.57
CA ILE A 24 -4.40 -13.53 15.12
C ILE A 24 -3.04 -13.89 15.71
N SER A 25 -2.05 -13.00 15.62
CA SER A 25 -0.69 -13.20 16.15
C SER A 25 -0.70 -13.60 17.63
N GLU A 26 -1.58 -12.99 18.43
CA GLU A 26 -1.76 -13.33 19.85
C GLU A 26 -2.40 -14.72 20.01
N ALA A 27 -3.42 -15.06 19.21
CA ALA A 27 -4.08 -16.37 19.24
C ALA A 27 -3.13 -17.53 18.85
N ILE A 28 -2.33 -17.37 17.79
CA ILE A 28 -1.39 -18.41 17.34
C ILE A 28 -0.01 -18.33 18.01
N LYS A 29 0.17 -17.44 19.00
CA LYS A 29 1.43 -17.20 19.72
C LYS A 29 2.64 -16.99 18.80
N GLN A 30 2.46 -16.26 17.69
CA GLN A 30 3.49 -16.00 16.68
C GLN A 30 3.74 -14.49 16.52
N PRO A 31 4.55 -13.84 17.38
CA PRO A 31 4.75 -12.39 17.37
C PRO A 31 5.34 -11.86 16.05
N LYS A 32 5.98 -12.72 15.25
CA LYS A 32 6.52 -12.39 13.94
C LYS A 32 5.43 -11.93 12.96
N VAL A 33 4.20 -12.44 13.08
CA VAL A 33 3.06 -12.05 12.23
C VAL A 33 2.79 -10.56 12.36
N TYR A 34 2.58 -10.09 13.59
CA TYR A 34 2.34 -8.67 13.86
C TYR A 34 3.54 -7.81 13.47
N ARG A 35 4.77 -8.27 13.73
CA ARG A 35 5.98 -7.50 13.41
C ARG A 35 6.11 -7.23 11.91
N PHE A 36 5.90 -8.23 11.06
CA PHE A 36 5.93 -8.02 9.61
C PHE A 36 4.74 -7.18 9.12
N ALA A 37 3.55 -7.38 9.68
CA ALA A 37 2.38 -6.55 9.36
C ALA A 37 2.61 -5.08 9.74
N PHE A 38 3.23 -4.81 10.89
CA PHE A 38 3.57 -3.45 11.31
C PHE A 38 4.59 -2.80 10.36
N TYR A 39 5.58 -3.55 9.88
CA TYR A 39 6.52 -3.05 8.87
C TYR A 39 5.85 -2.70 7.54
N SER A 40 4.74 -3.35 7.16
CA SER A 40 4.00 -2.92 5.97
C SER A 40 3.37 -1.55 6.15
N VAL A 41 2.76 -1.27 7.31
CA VAL A 41 2.23 0.07 7.62
C VAL A 41 3.34 1.12 7.64
N ALA A 42 4.47 0.82 8.27
CA ALA A 42 5.61 1.72 8.27
C ALA A 42 6.09 2.05 6.84
N ALA A 43 6.17 1.04 5.96
CA ALA A 43 6.52 1.23 4.56
C ALA A 43 5.47 2.08 3.81
N THR A 44 4.18 1.86 4.04
CA THR A 44 3.11 2.65 3.42
C THR A 44 3.19 4.11 3.86
N VAL A 45 3.34 4.38 5.17
CA VAL A 45 3.45 5.74 5.71
C VAL A 45 4.72 6.43 5.18
N ALA A 46 5.85 5.73 5.16
CA ALA A 46 7.09 6.25 4.60
C ALA A 46 6.96 6.56 3.11
N GLY A 47 6.27 5.73 2.33
CA GLY A 47 6.00 5.96 0.92
C GLY A 47 5.14 7.19 0.67
N VAL A 48 4.07 7.37 1.44
CA VAL A 48 3.22 8.57 1.36
C VAL A 48 4.03 9.82 1.72
N ALA A 49 4.80 9.79 2.81
CA ALA A 49 5.64 10.90 3.20
C ALA A 49 6.69 11.24 2.12
N ALA A 50 7.37 10.24 1.56
CA ALA A 50 8.33 10.43 0.48
C ALA A 50 7.67 11.03 -0.78
N ALA A 51 6.49 10.56 -1.17
CA ALA A 51 5.75 11.12 -2.30
C ALA A 51 5.37 12.59 -2.07
N VAL A 52 4.90 12.94 -0.86
CA VAL A 52 4.57 14.33 -0.50
C VAL A 52 5.82 15.21 -0.52
N LEU A 53 6.94 14.76 0.05
CA LEU A 53 8.19 15.52 0.05
C LEU A 53 8.72 15.75 -1.37
N LEU A 54 8.64 14.74 -2.25
CA LEU A 54 9.01 14.88 -3.66
C LEU A 54 8.12 15.87 -4.41
N MET A 55 6.81 15.87 -4.10
CA MET A 55 5.88 16.87 -4.66
C MET A 55 6.19 18.28 -4.18
N LEU A 56 6.51 18.47 -2.89
CA LEU A 56 6.84 19.78 -2.33
C LEU A 56 8.20 20.30 -2.82
N ALA A 57 9.15 19.41 -3.09
CA ALA A 57 10.43 19.74 -3.68
C ALA A 57 10.35 20.12 -5.17
N TRP A 58 9.16 20.06 -5.79
CA TRP A 58 8.92 20.32 -7.21
C TRP A 58 8.39 21.76 -7.44
N PRO A 59 9.23 22.72 -7.89
CA PRO A 59 8.87 24.15 -7.86
C PRO A 59 7.63 24.55 -8.68
N PRO A 60 7.37 23.99 -9.89
CA PRO A 60 6.14 24.27 -10.63
C PRO A 60 4.86 23.76 -9.95
N ALA A 61 4.95 22.67 -9.18
CA ALA A 61 3.81 22.14 -8.44
C ALA A 61 3.44 23.09 -7.29
N TYR A 62 4.44 23.60 -6.57
CA TYR A 62 4.26 24.58 -5.52
C TYR A 62 3.66 25.91 -6.02
N ALA A 63 4.16 26.46 -7.12
CA ALA A 63 3.65 27.70 -7.72
C ALA A 63 2.17 27.59 -8.13
N SER A 64 1.77 26.44 -8.70
CA SER A 64 0.39 26.17 -9.08
C SER A 64 -0.58 26.01 -7.89
N MET A 65 -0.08 25.56 -6.73
CA MET A 65 -0.89 25.39 -5.51
C MET A 65 -1.10 26.70 -4.74
N LEU A 66 -0.17 27.65 -4.84
CA LEU A 66 -0.25 28.95 -4.15
C LEU A 66 -0.91 30.05 -4.98
N GLY A 67 -1.37 29.75 -6.20
CA GLY A 67 -2.06 30.72 -7.06
C GLY A 67 -1.18 31.90 -7.47
N ASN A 68 0.15 31.76 -7.39
CA ASN A 68 1.08 32.82 -7.72
C ASN A 68 1.61 32.57 -9.15
N PRO A 69 1.16 33.33 -10.16
CA PRO A 69 1.50 33.10 -11.55
C PRO A 69 2.87 33.73 -11.85
N ASP A 70 3.95 33.21 -11.24
CA ASP A 70 5.28 33.76 -11.45
C ASP A 70 5.79 33.38 -12.86
N PRO A 71 5.98 34.33 -13.79
CA PRO A 71 6.26 34.04 -15.21
C PRO A 71 7.55 33.25 -15.42
N TYR A 72 8.51 33.36 -14.48
CA TYR A 72 9.79 32.65 -14.51
C TYR A 72 9.64 31.14 -14.24
N VAL A 73 8.57 30.73 -13.55
CA VAL A 73 8.25 29.30 -13.36
C VAL A 73 7.73 28.70 -14.66
N TYR A 74 6.88 29.42 -15.39
CA TYR A 74 6.33 28.97 -16.68
C TYR A 74 7.37 29.03 -17.82
N ALA A 75 8.33 29.95 -17.76
CA ALA A 75 9.38 30.11 -18.79
C ALA A 75 10.38 28.95 -18.85
N PHE A 76 10.58 28.22 -17.74
CA PHE A 76 11.43 27.02 -17.68
C PHE A 76 10.67 25.70 -17.88
N THR A 77 9.36 25.78 -18.08
CA THR A 77 8.46 24.63 -18.03
C THR A 77 8.35 23.97 -19.40
N PHE A 78 9.37 23.20 -19.75
CA PHE A 78 9.24 22.25 -20.85
C PHE A 78 8.38 21.05 -20.41
N PRO A 79 7.54 20.47 -21.30
CA PRO A 79 6.69 19.32 -20.99
C PRO A 79 7.44 18.12 -20.38
N TRP A 80 8.71 17.93 -20.76
CA TRP A 80 9.55 16.84 -20.26
C TRP A 80 9.91 16.98 -18.78
N TYR A 81 9.96 18.20 -18.24
CA TYR A 81 10.23 18.42 -16.82
C TYR A 81 9.07 17.88 -15.97
N TYR A 82 7.82 18.26 -16.27
CA TYR A 82 6.64 17.70 -15.58
C TYR A 82 6.54 16.17 -15.69
N LEU A 83 6.90 15.61 -16.85
CA LEU A 83 6.96 14.16 -17.03
C LEU A 83 7.99 13.52 -16.09
N LEU A 84 9.19 14.11 -15.93
CA LEU A 84 10.18 13.59 -14.99
C LEU A 84 9.69 13.60 -13.54
N GLY A 85 9.02 14.68 -13.11
CA GLY A 85 8.50 14.78 -11.74
C GLY A 85 7.39 13.78 -11.44
N THR A 86 6.47 13.60 -12.38
CA THR A 86 5.39 12.62 -12.25
C THR A 86 5.93 11.19 -12.27
N ILE A 87 6.90 10.88 -13.13
CA ILE A 87 7.59 9.58 -13.15
C ILE A 87 8.34 9.34 -11.84
N ALA A 88 9.06 10.32 -11.30
CA ALA A 88 9.78 10.18 -10.03
C ALA A 88 8.83 9.84 -8.88
N VAL A 89 7.72 10.57 -8.74
CA VAL A 89 6.71 10.30 -7.70
C VAL A 89 6.06 8.92 -7.90
N ALA A 90 5.73 8.56 -9.14
CA ALA A 90 5.13 7.27 -9.45
C ALA A 90 6.09 6.11 -9.08
N VAL A 91 7.34 6.18 -9.53
CA VAL A 91 8.37 5.15 -9.26
C VAL A 91 8.63 5.02 -7.77
N THR A 92 8.83 6.13 -7.05
CA THR A 92 9.04 6.10 -5.59
C THR A 92 7.85 5.47 -4.88
N SER A 93 6.62 5.87 -5.24
CA SER A 93 5.40 5.32 -4.64
C SER A 93 5.25 3.82 -4.91
N THR A 94 5.55 3.38 -6.12
CA THR A 94 5.52 1.96 -6.50
C THR A 94 6.53 1.14 -5.70
N ILE A 95 7.77 1.63 -5.51
CA ILE A 95 8.80 0.93 -4.72
C ILE A 95 8.31 0.71 -3.29
N PHE A 96 7.80 1.75 -2.63
CA PHE A 96 7.28 1.64 -1.27
C PHE A 96 6.05 0.74 -1.19
N ALA A 97 5.16 0.77 -2.19
CA ALA A 97 4.01 -0.12 -2.26
C ALA A 97 4.42 -1.60 -2.37
N ILE A 98 5.44 -1.91 -3.18
CA ILE A 98 6.01 -3.25 -3.30
C ILE A 98 6.59 -3.71 -1.96
N ILE A 99 7.40 -2.87 -1.31
CA ILE A 99 7.98 -3.18 0.00
C ILE A 99 6.89 -3.48 1.04
N SER A 100 5.85 -2.63 1.08
CA SER A 100 4.70 -2.82 1.96
C SER A 100 3.99 -4.14 1.68
N ALA A 101 3.69 -4.45 0.42
CA ALA A 101 3.04 -5.69 0.00
C ALA A 101 3.88 -6.93 0.34
N LEU A 102 5.20 -6.87 0.22
CA LEU A 102 6.10 -7.97 0.59
C LEU A 102 6.08 -8.26 2.09
N PHE A 103 6.07 -7.22 2.93
CA PHE A 103 5.96 -7.39 4.37
C PHE A 103 4.61 -7.94 4.78
N LEU A 104 3.53 -7.45 4.16
CA LEU A 104 2.19 -7.96 4.40
C LEU A 104 2.07 -9.43 3.96
N LYS A 105 2.57 -9.78 2.77
CA LYS A 105 2.63 -11.17 2.28
C LYS A 105 3.34 -12.09 3.28
N LYS A 106 4.51 -11.69 3.82
CA LYS A 106 5.22 -12.49 4.83
C LYS A 106 4.37 -12.73 6.07
N SER A 107 3.61 -11.73 6.52
CA SER A 107 2.69 -11.89 7.64
C SER A 107 1.58 -12.89 7.32
N LEU A 108 0.95 -12.75 6.15
CA LEU A 108 -0.12 -13.62 5.68
C LEU A 108 0.34 -15.05 5.42
N ASP A 109 1.57 -15.25 4.92
CA ASP A 109 2.15 -16.57 4.70
C ASP A 109 2.27 -17.34 6.03
N ILE A 110 2.79 -16.67 7.08
CA ILE A 110 2.90 -17.28 8.42
C ILE A 110 1.52 -17.64 8.98
N VAL A 111 0.52 -16.77 8.80
CA VAL A 111 -0.85 -17.04 9.23
C VAL A 111 -1.43 -18.23 8.47
N GLY A 112 -1.26 -18.26 7.15
CA GLY A 112 -1.74 -19.36 6.30
C GLY A 112 -1.07 -20.69 6.64
N ASP A 113 0.21 -20.69 7.00
CA ASP A 113 0.92 -21.89 7.45
C ASP A 113 0.42 -22.39 8.81
N ARG A 114 0.14 -21.48 9.73
CA ARG A 114 -0.26 -21.83 11.10
C ARG A 114 -1.72 -22.24 11.22
N LEU A 115 -2.57 -21.66 10.40
CA LEU A 115 -4.00 -22.00 10.34
C LEU A 115 -4.32 -23.05 9.28
N SER A 116 -3.33 -23.48 8.47
CA SER A 116 -3.53 -24.35 7.30
C SER A 116 -4.53 -23.80 6.26
N ILE A 117 -4.75 -22.49 6.25
CA ILE A 117 -5.65 -21.80 5.32
C ILE A 117 -4.85 -21.21 4.16
N LYS A 118 -4.96 -21.84 2.98
CA LYS A 118 -4.24 -21.42 1.75
C LYS A 118 -4.65 -20.03 1.26
N THR A 119 -5.85 -19.55 1.58
CA THR A 119 -6.42 -18.27 1.13
C THR A 119 -5.60 -17.05 1.58
N PHE A 120 -4.92 -17.13 2.74
CA PHE A 120 -4.01 -16.08 3.19
C PHE A 120 -2.76 -15.95 2.30
N LYS A 121 -2.20 -17.08 1.85
CA LYS A 121 -1.05 -17.07 0.93
C LYS A 121 -1.43 -16.50 -0.43
N THR A 122 -2.59 -16.92 -0.94
CA THR A 122 -3.09 -16.46 -2.24
C THR A 122 -3.34 -14.95 -2.25
N SER A 123 -4.00 -14.42 -1.21
CA SER A 123 -4.22 -12.97 -1.07
C SER A 123 -2.92 -12.19 -0.98
N GLY A 124 -1.94 -12.65 -0.19
CA GLY A 124 -0.62 -12.01 -0.10
C GLY A 124 0.11 -11.98 -1.45
N LEU A 125 -0.03 -13.04 -2.25
CA LEU A 125 0.56 -13.11 -3.60
C LEU A 125 -0.12 -12.12 -4.57
N LEU A 126 -1.44 -12.05 -4.55
CA LEU A 126 -2.22 -11.08 -5.35
C LEU A 126 -1.83 -9.64 -5.00
N LEU A 127 -1.66 -9.32 -3.71
CA LEU A 127 -1.27 -7.98 -3.28
C LEU A 127 0.13 -7.58 -3.78
N VAL A 128 1.08 -8.52 -3.79
CA VAL A 128 2.42 -8.27 -4.33
C VAL A 128 2.37 -8.10 -5.85
N LEU A 129 1.66 -8.97 -6.57
CA LEU A 129 1.49 -8.82 -8.02
C LEU A 129 0.81 -7.51 -8.38
N GLY A 130 -0.23 -7.14 -7.64
CA GLY A 130 -0.95 -5.89 -7.80
C GLY A 130 -0.05 -4.67 -7.58
N ALA A 131 0.80 -4.70 -6.55
CA ALA A 131 1.77 -3.64 -6.27
C ALA A 131 2.85 -3.51 -7.37
N VAL A 132 3.34 -4.63 -7.90
CA VAL A 132 4.33 -4.62 -9.00
C VAL A 132 3.72 -4.09 -10.29
N LEU A 133 2.47 -4.48 -10.60
CA LEU A 133 1.76 -4.03 -11.79
C LEU A 133 1.05 -2.68 -11.59
N ALA A 134 1.20 -2.01 -10.43
CA ALA A 134 0.43 -0.81 -10.08
C ALA A 134 0.70 0.39 -11.00
N ILE A 135 1.82 0.37 -11.73
CA ILE A 135 2.15 1.35 -12.78
C ILE A 135 1.10 1.29 -13.92
N VAL A 136 0.50 0.12 -14.14
CA VAL A 136 -0.59 -0.10 -15.10
C VAL A 136 -1.91 -0.17 -14.33
N ILE A 137 -3.00 0.32 -14.94
CA ILE A 137 -4.36 0.22 -14.39
C ILE A 137 -4.70 -1.21 -13.95
N VAL A 138 -4.15 -2.21 -14.63
CA VAL A 138 -4.32 -3.64 -14.32
C VAL A 138 -3.87 -3.98 -12.89
N GLY A 139 -2.77 -3.39 -12.39
CA GLY A 139 -2.27 -3.65 -11.04
C GLY A 139 -3.23 -3.21 -9.94
N ILE A 140 -4.03 -2.16 -10.19
CA ILE A 140 -5.07 -1.70 -9.26
C ILE A 140 -6.14 -2.78 -9.11
N TYR A 141 -6.64 -3.33 -10.22
CA TYR A 141 -7.65 -4.39 -10.20
C TYR A 141 -7.14 -5.67 -9.51
N ILE A 142 -5.89 -6.06 -9.77
CA ILE A 142 -5.26 -7.20 -9.10
C ILE A 142 -5.15 -6.95 -7.58
N SER A 143 -4.76 -5.75 -7.17
CA SER A 143 -4.68 -5.39 -5.74
C SER A 143 -6.05 -5.48 -5.06
N ILE A 144 -7.09 -4.95 -5.70
CA ILE A 144 -8.48 -5.04 -5.20
C ILE A 144 -8.89 -6.51 -5.05
N ALA A 145 -8.64 -7.35 -6.05
CA ALA A 145 -8.89 -8.78 -5.97
C ALA A 145 -8.13 -9.42 -4.79
N GLY A 146 -6.87 -9.05 -4.55
CA GLY A 146 -6.09 -9.48 -3.40
C GLY A 146 -6.73 -9.11 -2.06
N TYR A 147 -7.23 -7.89 -1.91
CA TYR A 147 -7.95 -7.45 -0.70
C TYR A 147 -9.28 -8.18 -0.51
N ILE A 148 -10.02 -8.45 -1.59
CA ILE A 148 -11.27 -9.23 -1.52
C ILE A 148 -10.97 -10.67 -1.04
N VAL A 149 -9.97 -11.33 -1.63
CA VAL A 149 -9.55 -12.66 -1.19
C VAL A 149 -9.08 -12.63 0.27
N LEU A 150 -8.37 -11.58 0.69
CA LEU A 150 -7.96 -11.41 2.08
C LEU A 150 -9.18 -11.31 3.03
N ALA A 151 -10.20 -10.55 2.64
CA ALA A 151 -11.44 -10.45 3.42
C ALA A 151 -12.11 -11.83 3.57
N THR A 152 -12.20 -12.62 2.50
CA THR A 152 -12.75 -13.98 2.58
C THR A 152 -11.93 -14.89 3.50
N ALA A 153 -10.60 -14.74 3.53
CA ALA A 153 -9.73 -15.51 4.42
C ALA A 153 -10.01 -15.23 5.90
N PHE A 154 -10.32 -13.98 6.27
CA PHE A 154 -10.72 -13.64 7.64
C PHE A 154 -12.07 -14.26 8.02
N TYR A 155 -13.03 -14.34 7.10
CA TYR A 155 -14.29 -15.03 7.35
C TYR A 155 -14.10 -16.55 7.58
N THR A 156 -13.14 -17.18 6.90
CA THR A 156 -12.82 -18.61 7.13
C THR A 156 -12.37 -18.88 8.57
N ILE A 157 -11.61 -17.98 9.20
CA ILE A 157 -11.20 -18.13 10.60
C ILE A 157 -12.42 -18.13 11.53
N ARG A 158 -13.38 -17.24 11.28
CA ARG A 158 -14.57 -17.09 12.13
C ARG A 158 -15.49 -18.30 12.06
N GLY A 159 -15.64 -18.90 10.87
CA GLY A 159 -16.46 -20.10 10.67
C GLY A 159 -15.97 -21.32 11.45
N GLU A 160 -14.66 -21.43 11.71
CA GLU A 160 -14.09 -22.53 12.51
C GLU A 160 -14.29 -22.32 14.02
N SER A 161 -14.38 -21.06 14.47
CA SER A 161 -14.61 -20.72 15.89
C SER A 161 -16.07 -20.73 16.34
N GLU A 162 -17.00 -20.90 15.39
CA GLU A 162 -18.45 -20.97 15.63
C GLU A 162 -18.97 -22.39 15.37
N TRP A 163 -18.46 -23.40 16.09
CA TRP A 163 -19.15 -24.67 16.34
C TRP A 163 -19.03 -25.03 17.84
N PRO A 164 -20.10 -25.59 18.44
CA PRO A 164 -20.39 -25.62 19.88
C PRO A 164 -19.35 -26.30 20.77
#